data_AF-A0AA44WCX2-F1
#
_entry.id   AF-A0AA44WCX2-F1
#
_cell.length_a   1.000
_cell.length_b   1.000
_cell.length_c   1.000
_cell.angle_alpha   90.00
_cell.angle_beta   90.00
_cell.angle_gamma   90.00
#
_symmetry.space_group_name_H-M   'P 1'
#
loop_
_entity.id
_entity.type
_entity.pdbx_description
1 polymer ?
#
loop_
_entity_poly.entity_id
_entity_poly.type
_entity_poly.pdbx_seq_one_letter_code
_entity_poly.pdbx_strand_id
1 'polypeptide(L)'
;MSKLAPGLKALINAPFARGDPTAAPARIREVYSAIASDAVRRNVGLKPWVVLSTAATFTLNAPNALPVLHEVATASSAHDSSSSSSDAAVRTAELIREVGLKCISFNGIPRSINCLNAFHAALPAEVKSRLETQPSRAPDETTGPRGRALWNSVYAPFEDKLVTKLATSHPDLPVHILNSHYGPLLSEPAAEKRGNLAATGRVLTSVIAIACLRAQTGVGPQVLSHVFGLRKAIEDGSYKAAGEEEVEGAEWLAGDEGSEWLLKSVDSISEALGGGNFAARAKL
;
A
#
# COMPACT_ATOMS: atom_id res chain seq x y z
N MET A 1 -32.64 17.82 6.71
CA MET A 1 -31.48 17.26 7.43
C MET A 1 -31.70 17.38 8.93
N SER A 2 -31.62 16.28 9.67
CA SER A 2 -31.69 16.31 11.14
C SER A 2 -30.49 17.05 11.73
N LYS A 3 -30.70 18.02 12.63
CA LYS A 3 -29.61 18.70 13.34
C LYS A 3 -29.12 17.82 14.49
N LEU A 4 -27.81 17.58 14.57
CA LEU A 4 -27.22 16.89 15.72
C LEU A 4 -27.28 17.78 16.97
N ALA A 5 -27.65 17.20 18.10
CA ALA A 5 -27.59 17.87 19.40
C ALA A 5 -26.14 18.30 19.71
N PRO A 6 -25.91 19.45 20.37
CA PRO A 6 -24.57 19.94 20.68
C PRO A 6 -23.69 18.94 21.43
N GLY A 7 -24.25 18.21 22.40
CA GLY A 7 -23.52 17.19 23.15
C GLY A 7 -22.98 16.05 22.28
N LEU A 8 -23.78 15.60 21.29
CA LEU A 8 -23.33 14.58 20.34
C LEU A 8 -22.20 15.11 19.45
N LYS A 9 -22.29 16.36 18.97
CA LYS A 9 -21.20 16.99 18.20
C LYS A 9 -19.93 17.10 19.03
N ALA A 10 -20.04 17.50 20.30
CA ALA A 10 -18.89 17.59 21.19
C ALA A 10 -18.22 16.23 21.43
N LEU A 11 -19.02 15.16 21.59
CA LEU A 11 -18.50 13.81 21.78
C LEU A 11 -17.77 13.28 20.53
N ILE A 12 -18.32 13.49 19.33
CA ILE A 12 -17.68 13.08 18.07
C ILE A 12 -16.32 13.77 17.90
N ASN A 13 -16.24 15.06 18.26
CA ASN A 13 -15.02 15.87 18.12
C ASN A 13 -14.17 15.89 19.38
N ALA A 14 -14.39 14.97 20.32
CA ALA A 14 -13.63 14.95 21.56
C ALA A 14 -12.14 14.67 21.26
N PRO A 15 -11.17 15.36 21.89
CA PRO A 15 -9.75 15.21 21.56
C PRO A 15 -9.22 13.78 21.66
N PHE A 16 -9.72 12.99 22.62
CA PHE A 16 -9.32 11.58 22.79
C PHE A 16 -9.82 10.67 21.67
N ALA A 17 -10.88 11.06 20.95
CA ALA A 17 -11.43 10.29 19.84
C ALA A 17 -10.55 10.36 18.59
N ARG A 18 -9.67 11.38 18.50
CA ARG A 18 -8.74 11.59 17.37
C ARG A 18 -9.43 11.43 16.01
N GLY A 19 -10.56 12.11 15.84
CA GLY A 19 -11.42 11.98 14.65
C GLY A 19 -10.81 12.57 13.38
N ASP A 20 -9.87 13.52 13.50
CA ASP A 20 -9.22 14.16 12.37
C ASP A 20 -8.09 13.30 11.78
N PRO A 21 -7.80 13.45 10.47
CA PRO A 21 -6.61 12.87 9.86
C PRO A 21 -5.31 13.35 10.51
N THR A 22 -4.28 12.50 10.44
CA THR A 22 -2.94 12.80 10.93
C THR A 22 -2.34 13.95 10.12
N ALA A 23 -1.80 14.96 10.81
CA ALA A 23 -1.14 16.08 10.17
C ALA A 23 0.16 15.66 9.46
N ALA A 24 0.48 16.32 8.36
CA ALA A 24 1.77 16.15 7.67
C ALA A 24 2.77 17.21 8.20
N PRO A 25 3.82 16.82 8.94
CA PRO A 25 4.81 17.77 9.42
C PRO A 25 5.78 18.18 8.30
N ALA A 26 6.39 19.35 8.42
CA ALA A 26 7.35 19.85 7.42
C ALA A 26 8.51 18.86 7.14
N ARG A 27 9.00 18.15 8.16
CA ARG A 27 10.07 17.15 8.06
C ARG A 27 9.72 15.91 7.23
N ILE A 28 8.45 15.69 6.85
CA ILE A 28 8.07 14.48 6.13
C ILE A 28 8.73 14.41 4.74
N ARG A 29 8.98 15.57 4.11
CA ARG A 29 9.73 15.65 2.85
C ARG A 29 11.12 15.05 3.00
N GLU A 30 11.84 15.41 4.06
CA GLU A 30 13.19 14.93 4.33
C GLU A 30 13.21 13.41 4.52
N VAL A 31 12.20 12.85 5.19
CA VAL A 31 12.06 11.40 5.37
C VAL A 31 11.87 10.69 4.03
N TYR A 32 10.94 11.15 3.18
CA TYR A 32 10.76 10.55 1.85
C TYR A 32 12.02 10.69 0.98
N SER A 33 12.67 11.86 0.98
CA SER A 33 13.92 12.07 0.24
C SER A 33 15.05 11.18 0.73
N ALA A 34 15.15 10.96 2.05
CA ALA A 34 16.15 10.06 2.63
C ALA A 34 15.91 8.61 2.23
N ILE A 35 14.65 8.16 2.24
CA ILE A 35 14.25 6.81 1.77
C ILE A 35 14.57 6.66 0.28
N ALA A 36 14.21 7.64 -0.56
CA ALA A 36 14.51 7.62 -1.99
C ALA A 36 16.03 7.55 -2.24
N SER A 37 16.82 8.35 -1.53
CA SER A 37 18.29 8.34 -1.64
C SER A 37 18.90 7.01 -1.19
N ASP A 38 18.34 6.40 -0.14
CA ASP A 38 18.81 5.09 0.34
C ASP A 38 18.42 3.95 -0.60
N ALA A 39 17.23 4.03 -1.22
CA ALA A 39 16.80 3.10 -2.25
C ALA A 39 17.79 3.09 -3.43
N VAL A 40 18.19 4.27 -3.93
CA VAL A 40 19.20 4.40 -4.99
C VAL A 40 20.53 3.78 -4.58
N ARG A 41 21.03 4.05 -3.36
CA ARG A 41 22.28 3.44 -2.85
C ARG A 41 22.26 1.91 -2.80
N ARG A 42 21.06 1.33 -2.75
CA ARG A 42 20.83 -0.11 -2.62
C ARG A 42 20.35 -0.76 -3.92
N ASN A 43 20.36 -0.01 -5.04
CA ASN A 43 19.84 -0.45 -6.34
C ASN A 43 18.38 -0.93 -6.24
N VAL A 44 17.57 -0.18 -5.47
CA VAL A 44 16.12 -0.35 -5.40
C VAL A 44 15.49 0.76 -6.22
N GLY A 45 14.72 0.38 -7.22
CA GLY A 45 14.11 1.33 -8.15
C GLY A 45 13.02 2.20 -7.52
N LEU A 46 12.40 3.05 -8.35
CA LEU A 46 11.37 3.99 -7.91
C LEU A 46 10.17 3.30 -7.23
N LYS A 47 9.62 2.27 -7.87
CA LYS A 47 8.32 1.69 -7.44
C LYS A 47 8.35 1.16 -6.01
N PRO A 48 9.32 0.33 -5.57
CA PRO A 48 9.32 -0.20 -4.20
C PRO A 48 9.24 0.86 -3.11
N TRP A 49 10.06 1.92 -3.18
CA TRP A 49 10.11 2.90 -2.10
C TRP A 49 8.88 3.84 -2.13
N VAL A 50 8.33 4.15 -3.31
CA VAL A 50 7.07 4.89 -3.44
C VAL A 50 5.90 4.07 -2.90
N VAL A 51 5.84 2.78 -3.23
CA VAL A 51 4.80 1.85 -2.75
C VAL A 51 4.83 1.72 -1.23
N LEU A 52 6.01 1.44 -0.67
CA LEU A 52 6.24 1.37 0.78
C LEU A 52 5.79 2.65 1.49
N SER A 53 6.25 3.80 0.99
CA SER A 53 5.98 5.10 1.58
C SER A 53 4.49 5.45 1.51
N THR A 54 3.85 5.13 0.39
CA THR A 54 2.42 5.34 0.19
C THR A 54 1.62 4.49 1.18
N ALA A 55 1.88 3.19 1.25
CA ALA A 55 1.14 2.27 2.10
C ALA A 55 1.25 2.62 3.59
N ALA A 56 2.43 3.04 4.05
CA ALA A 56 2.62 3.55 5.41
C ALA A 56 1.79 4.83 5.65
N THR A 57 1.87 5.80 4.73
CA THR A 57 1.18 7.10 4.82
C THR A 57 -0.34 6.97 4.84
N PHE A 58 -0.88 6.08 4.00
CA PHE A 58 -2.30 5.71 3.97
C PHE A 58 -2.74 5.09 5.30
N THR A 59 -1.95 4.16 5.82
CA THR A 59 -2.26 3.47 7.09
C THR A 59 -2.25 4.43 8.27
N LEU A 60 -1.34 5.40 8.27
CA LEU A 60 -1.27 6.43 9.28
C LEU A 60 -2.32 7.54 9.09
N ASN A 61 -3.16 7.46 8.04
CA ASN A 61 -4.23 8.41 7.71
C ASN A 61 -3.68 9.85 7.61
N ALA A 62 -2.58 10.04 6.88
CA ALA A 62 -1.89 11.32 6.71
C ALA A 62 -2.06 11.87 5.27
N PRO A 63 -3.28 12.29 4.87
CA PRO A 63 -3.59 12.68 3.48
C PRO A 63 -2.68 13.77 2.92
N ASN A 64 -2.34 14.78 3.75
CA ASN A 64 -1.55 15.93 3.31
C ASN A 64 -0.06 15.62 3.08
N ALA A 65 0.41 14.42 3.45
CA ALA A 65 1.77 13.98 3.16
C ALA A 65 1.90 13.35 1.75
N LEU A 66 0.80 12.93 1.14
CA LEU A 66 0.80 12.26 -0.17
C LEU A 66 1.22 13.18 -1.33
N PRO A 67 0.82 14.47 -1.40
CA PRO A 67 1.35 15.39 -2.41
C PRO A 67 2.86 15.59 -2.27
N VAL A 68 3.36 15.66 -1.03
CA VAL A 68 4.81 15.77 -0.76
C VAL A 68 5.54 14.52 -1.28
N LEU A 69 5.01 13.33 -1.03
CA LEU A 69 5.56 12.07 -1.55
C LEU A 69 5.57 12.05 -3.09
N HIS A 70 4.47 12.46 -3.72
CA HIS A 70 4.34 12.52 -5.18
C HIS A 70 5.36 13.47 -5.80
N GLU A 71 5.58 14.65 -5.21
CA GLU A 71 6.58 15.61 -5.65
C GLU A 71 8.01 15.04 -5.52
N VAL A 72 8.35 14.43 -4.38
CA VAL A 72 9.68 13.81 -4.17
C VAL A 72 9.92 12.70 -5.19
N ALA A 73 8.92 11.83 -5.41
CA ALA A 73 9.02 10.73 -6.36
C ALA A 73 9.16 11.23 -7.81
N THR A 74 8.35 12.22 -8.20
CA THR A 74 8.40 12.80 -9.55
C THR A 74 9.75 13.49 -9.81
N ALA A 75 10.31 14.17 -8.81
CA ALA A 75 11.64 14.78 -8.90
C ALA A 75 12.75 13.72 -9.03
N SER A 76 12.65 12.59 -8.32
CA SER A 76 13.59 11.47 -8.46
C SER A 76 13.56 10.85 -9.86
N SER A 77 12.39 10.79 -10.51
CA SER A 77 12.24 10.26 -11.87
C SER A 77 12.74 11.18 -12.98
N ALA A 78 12.86 12.49 -12.73
CA ALA A 78 13.28 13.46 -13.75
C ALA A 78 14.74 13.27 -14.22
N HIS A 79 15.53 12.47 -13.52
CA HIS A 79 16.90 12.11 -13.92
C HIS A 79 16.94 10.95 -14.94
N ASP A 80 15.82 10.27 -15.17
CA ASP A 80 15.71 9.20 -16.16
C ASP A 80 15.26 9.80 -17.51
N SER A 81 16.18 9.84 -18.49
CA SER A 81 16.03 10.54 -19.77
C SER A 81 14.99 9.92 -20.72
N SER A 82 14.30 8.86 -20.28
CA SER A 82 13.39 8.04 -21.08
C SER A 82 11.93 8.51 -21.08
N SER A 83 11.53 9.45 -20.19
CA SER A 83 10.15 9.94 -20.11
C SER A 83 10.05 11.44 -19.84
N SER A 84 8.99 12.08 -20.34
CA SER A 84 8.72 13.47 -19.98
C SER A 84 8.38 13.57 -18.49
N SER A 85 8.76 14.67 -17.84
CA SER A 85 8.45 14.90 -16.41
C SER A 85 6.94 14.83 -16.12
N SER A 86 6.09 15.24 -17.07
CA SER A 86 4.63 15.15 -16.96
C SER A 86 4.14 13.70 -16.96
N ASP A 87 4.72 12.81 -17.78
CA ASP A 87 4.35 11.40 -17.81
C ASP A 87 4.75 10.67 -16.51
N ALA A 88 5.94 10.97 -15.99
CA ALA A 88 6.39 10.44 -14.70
C ALA A 88 5.46 10.87 -13.55
N ALA A 89 4.98 12.12 -13.58
CA ALA A 89 4.04 12.61 -12.59
C ALA A 89 2.70 11.85 -12.64
N VAL A 90 2.15 11.61 -13.83
CA VAL A 90 0.89 10.84 -13.99
C VAL A 90 1.07 9.39 -13.54
N ARG A 91 2.13 8.71 -13.99
CA ARG A 91 2.41 7.32 -13.60
C ARG A 91 2.62 7.15 -12.09
N THR A 92 3.30 8.11 -11.46
CA THR A 92 3.48 8.12 -10.00
C THR A 92 2.15 8.34 -9.28
N ALA A 93 1.30 9.23 -9.78
CA ALA A 93 -0.03 9.44 -9.21
C ALA A 93 -0.90 8.18 -9.32
N GLU A 94 -0.88 7.47 -10.45
CA GLU A 94 -1.59 6.19 -10.62
C GLU A 94 -1.07 5.11 -9.68
N LEU A 95 0.26 5.04 -9.49
CA LEU A 95 0.85 4.11 -8.53
C LEU A 95 0.38 4.40 -7.10
N ILE A 96 0.38 5.67 -6.69
CA ILE A 96 -0.11 6.08 -5.36
C ILE A 96 -1.60 5.73 -5.19
N ARG A 97 -2.42 5.97 -6.23
CA ARG A 97 -3.86 5.63 -6.22
C ARG A 97 -4.09 4.13 -6.09
N GLU A 98 -3.38 3.33 -6.87
CA GLU A 98 -3.50 1.85 -6.85
C GLU A 98 -3.05 1.28 -5.50
N VAL A 99 -1.93 1.75 -4.95
CA VAL A 99 -1.47 1.35 -3.61
C VAL A 99 -2.52 1.71 -2.56
N GLY A 100 -3.02 2.94 -2.60
CA GLY A 100 -4.04 3.44 -1.69
C GLY A 100 -5.34 2.63 -1.72
N LEU A 101 -5.74 2.15 -2.91
CA LEU A 101 -6.87 1.24 -3.07
C LEU A 101 -6.57 -0.12 -2.41
N LYS A 102 -5.41 -0.73 -2.68
CA LYS A 102 -5.04 -2.04 -2.11
C LYS A 102 -4.84 -2.02 -0.60
N CYS A 103 -4.47 -0.87 -0.02
CA CYS A 103 -4.37 -0.69 1.43
C CYS A 103 -5.67 -1.04 2.18
N ILE A 104 -6.84 -0.98 1.53
CA ILE A 104 -8.15 -1.31 2.12
C ILE A 104 -8.13 -2.69 2.80
N SER A 105 -7.44 -3.68 2.23
CA SER A 105 -7.37 -5.02 2.79
C SER A 105 -6.67 -5.10 4.15
N PHE A 106 -5.88 -4.09 4.49
CA PHE A 106 -5.06 -4.09 5.70
C PHE A 106 -5.52 -3.03 6.69
N ASN A 107 -5.75 -1.78 6.24
CA ASN A 107 -6.02 -0.65 7.14
C ASN A 107 -7.49 -0.18 7.16
N GLY A 108 -8.34 -0.75 6.31
CA GLY A 108 -9.76 -0.44 6.21
C GLY A 108 -10.12 0.74 5.30
N ILE A 109 -11.35 0.69 4.78
CA ILE A 109 -11.89 1.65 3.79
C ILE A 109 -11.76 3.14 4.20
N PRO A 110 -12.08 3.57 5.44
CA PRO A 110 -12.13 4.99 5.77
C PRO A 110 -10.81 5.75 5.54
N ARG A 111 -9.66 5.11 5.82
CA ARG A 111 -8.35 5.75 5.63
C ARG A 111 -8.02 5.90 4.15
N SER A 112 -8.31 4.88 3.35
CA SER A 112 -8.19 4.97 1.89
C SER A 112 -9.10 6.06 1.30
N ILE A 113 -10.34 6.21 1.78
CA ILE A 113 -11.23 7.30 1.35
C ILE A 113 -10.60 8.66 1.63
N ASN A 114 -10.19 8.91 2.88
CA ASN A 114 -9.60 10.19 3.28
C ASN A 114 -8.37 10.53 2.43
N CYS A 115 -7.46 9.57 2.30
CA CYS A 115 -6.20 9.75 1.59
C CYS A 115 -6.39 9.89 0.07
N LEU A 116 -7.20 9.06 -0.58
CA LEU A 116 -7.46 9.17 -2.03
C LEU A 116 -8.16 10.48 -2.38
N ASN A 117 -9.17 10.89 -1.60
CA ASN A 117 -9.90 12.12 -1.85
C ASN A 117 -9.00 13.35 -1.74
N ALA A 118 -8.24 13.45 -0.64
CA ALA A 118 -7.35 14.58 -0.43
C ALA A 118 -6.18 14.60 -1.42
N PHE A 119 -5.59 13.43 -1.72
CA PHE A 119 -4.52 13.33 -2.70
C PHE A 119 -5.01 13.75 -4.09
N HIS A 120 -6.13 13.21 -4.55
CA HIS A 120 -6.73 13.62 -5.81
C HIS A 120 -7.01 15.13 -5.84
N ALA A 121 -7.58 15.70 -4.78
CA ALA A 121 -7.84 17.14 -4.71
C ALA A 121 -6.56 17.98 -4.88
N ALA A 122 -5.46 17.56 -4.25
CA ALA A 122 -4.18 18.28 -4.25
C ALA A 122 -3.36 18.13 -5.55
N LEU A 123 -3.66 17.16 -6.41
CA LEU A 123 -2.92 16.98 -7.67
C LEU A 123 -3.07 18.18 -8.62
N PRO A 124 -2.00 18.58 -9.33
CA PRO A 124 -2.05 19.59 -10.39
C PRO A 124 -3.09 19.26 -11.46
N ALA A 125 -3.70 20.28 -12.06
CA ALA A 125 -4.77 20.10 -13.06
C ALA A 125 -4.32 19.26 -14.26
N GLU A 126 -3.08 19.46 -14.73
CA GLU A 126 -2.49 18.70 -15.83
C GLU A 126 -2.44 17.20 -15.52
N VAL A 127 -1.92 16.82 -14.34
CA VAL A 127 -1.86 15.42 -13.90
C VAL A 127 -3.27 14.85 -13.75
N LYS A 128 -4.15 15.58 -13.06
CA LYS A 128 -5.54 15.17 -12.77
C LYS A 128 -6.34 14.88 -14.04
N SER A 129 -6.16 15.68 -15.09
CA SER A 129 -6.88 15.52 -16.36
C SER A 129 -6.49 14.25 -17.14
N ARG A 130 -5.36 13.63 -16.80
CA ARG A 130 -4.78 12.47 -17.49
C ARG A 130 -4.92 11.17 -16.71
N LEU A 131 -5.52 11.24 -15.52
CA LEU A 131 -5.75 10.09 -14.67
C LEU A 131 -6.78 9.13 -15.28
N GLU A 132 -6.60 7.84 -15.07
CA GLU A 132 -7.59 6.82 -15.42
C GLU A 132 -8.88 7.05 -14.63
N THR A 133 -10.00 6.95 -15.34
CA THR A 133 -11.36 7.19 -14.85
C THR A 133 -12.25 5.95 -14.97
N GLN A 134 -11.84 4.96 -15.76
CA GLN A 134 -12.58 3.72 -15.94
C GLN A 134 -12.17 2.67 -14.90
N PRO A 135 -13.13 1.92 -14.33
CA PRO A 135 -12.82 0.84 -13.41
C PRO A 135 -12.22 -0.36 -14.17
N SER A 136 -11.09 -0.87 -13.68
CA SER A 136 -10.46 -2.10 -14.21
C SER A 136 -10.95 -3.39 -13.56
N ARG A 137 -11.71 -3.26 -12.47
CA ARG A 137 -12.19 -4.37 -11.63
C ARG A 137 -13.71 -4.42 -11.68
N ALA A 138 -14.23 -5.47 -12.28
CA ALA A 138 -15.62 -5.88 -12.16
C ALA A 138 -15.63 -7.35 -11.70
N PRO A 139 -16.54 -7.76 -10.80
CA PRO A 139 -16.68 -9.17 -10.44
C PRO A 139 -16.96 -10.00 -11.68
N ASP A 140 -16.08 -10.95 -11.96
CA ASP A 140 -16.20 -11.90 -13.07
C ASP A 140 -15.71 -13.29 -12.64
N GLU A 141 -15.91 -14.28 -13.51
CA GLU A 141 -15.53 -15.67 -13.25
C GLU A 141 -14.02 -15.87 -13.01
N THR A 142 -13.19 -14.94 -13.47
CA THR A 142 -11.73 -15.00 -13.30
C THR A 142 -11.26 -14.48 -11.94
N THR A 143 -12.09 -13.70 -11.26
CA THR A 143 -11.75 -13.01 -10.02
C THR A 143 -11.41 -13.99 -8.89
N GLY A 144 -12.22 -15.04 -8.72
CA GLY A 144 -11.99 -16.08 -7.71
C GLY A 144 -10.69 -16.86 -7.93
N PRO A 145 -10.51 -17.50 -9.11
CA PRO A 145 -9.28 -18.22 -9.46
C PRO A 145 -8.01 -17.38 -9.32
N ARG A 146 -8.05 -16.12 -9.79
CA ARG A 146 -6.92 -15.19 -9.68
C ARG A 146 -6.58 -14.87 -8.22
N GLY A 147 -7.59 -14.65 -7.38
CA GLY A 147 -7.41 -14.45 -5.95
C GLY A 147 -6.79 -15.66 -5.26
N ARG A 148 -7.27 -16.87 -5.60
CA ARG A 148 -6.70 -18.12 -5.08
C ARG A 148 -5.26 -18.33 -5.53
N ALA A 149 -4.93 -18.03 -6.78
CA ALA A 149 -3.57 -18.12 -7.29
C ALA A 149 -2.61 -17.19 -6.52
N LEU A 150 -3.01 -15.94 -6.28
CA LEU A 150 -2.22 -15.01 -5.46
C LEU A 150 -2.08 -15.51 -4.02
N TRP A 151 -3.16 -16.00 -3.40
CA TRP A 151 -3.13 -16.57 -2.06
C TRP A 151 -2.13 -17.74 -1.95
N ASN A 152 -2.19 -18.67 -2.89
CA ASN A 152 -1.28 -19.83 -2.92
C ASN A 152 0.17 -19.36 -3.07
N SER A 153 0.45 -18.44 -4.00
CA SER A 153 1.80 -17.88 -4.20
C SER A 153 2.35 -17.16 -2.95
N VAL A 154 1.48 -16.59 -2.11
CA VAL A 154 1.92 -15.99 -0.83
C VAL A 154 2.18 -17.05 0.23
N TYR A 155 1.29 -18.05 0.37
CA TYR A 155 1.25 -18.91 1.55
C TYR A 155 1.71 -20.36 1.34
N ALA A 156 2.07 -20.79 0.14
CA ALA A 156 2.52 -22.16 -0.14
C ALA A 156 3.67 -22.64 0.76
N PRO A 157 3.70 -23.88 1.27
CA PRO A 157 2.71 -24.96 1.14
C PRO A 157 1.66 -24.94 2.26
N PHE A 158 1.42 -23.79 2.90
CA PHE A 158 0.50 -23.67 4.04
C PHE A 158 -0.84 -23.02 3.68
N GLU A 159 -1.10 -22.75 2.41
CA GLU A 159 -2.29 -22.04 1.90
C GLU A 159 -3.60 -22.67 2.37
N ASP A 160 -3.73 -23.99 2.25
CA ASP A 160 -4.97 -24.73 2.59
C ASP A 160 -5.10 -24.92 4.10
N LYS A 161 -3.95 -25.13 4.77
CA LYS A 161 -3.90 -25.20 6.23
C LYS A 161 -4.31 -23.87 6.86
N LEU A 162 -3.89 -22.76 6.26
CA LEU A 162 -4.25 -21.42 6.73
C LEU A 162 -5.74 -21.14 6.48
N VAL A 163 -6.29 -21.51 5.33
CA VAL A 163 -7.75 -21.45 5.07
C VAL A 163 -8.52 -22.24 6.13
N THR A 164 -8.14 -23.48 6.39
CA THR A 164 -8.77 -24.34 7.41
C THR A 164 -8.69 -23.73 8.81
N LYS A 165 -7.52 -23.17 9.17
CA LYS A 165 -7.31 -22.51 10.46
C LYS A 165 -8.21 -21.28 10.61
N LEU A 166 -8.32 -20.46 9.57
CA LEU A 166 -9.19 -19.27 9.57
C LEU A 166 -10.67 -19.66 9.69
N ALA A 167 -11.10 -20.72 8.99
CA ALA A 167 -12.46 -21.25 9.08
C ALA A 167 -12.83 -21.75 10.48
N THR A 168 -11.85 -22.22 11.26
CA THR A 168 -12.06 -22.64 12.65
C THR A 168 -12.47 -21.47 13.55
N SER A 169 -11.96 -20.25 13.29
CA SER A 169 -12.37 -19.05 14.01
C SER A 169 -13.74 -18.54 13.53
N HIS A 170 -13.99 -18.58 12.23
CA HIS A 170 -15.30 -18.30 11.64
C HIS A 170 -15.36 -18.84 10.20
N PRO A 171 -16.41 -19.59 9.79
CA PRO A 171 -16.45 -20.22 8.46
C PRO A 171 -16.39 -19.22 7.30
N ASP A 172 -17.00 -18.04 7.45
CA ASP A 172 -17.00 -17.01 6.40
C ASP A 172 -15.70 -16.18 6.31
N LEU A 173 -14.81 -16.29 7.30
CA LEU A 173 -13.58 -15.49 7.32
C LEU A 173 -12.68 -15.75 6.08
N PRO A 174 -12.29 -17.00 5.76
CA PRO A 174 -11.54 -17.25 4.53
C PRO A 174 -12.34 -16.96 3.26
N VAL A 175 -13.68 -17.05 3.30
CA VAL A 175 -14.54 -16.72 2.15
C VAL A 175 -14.36 -15.25 1.78
N HIS A 176 -14.44 -14.33 2.74
CA HIS A 176 -14.25 -12.90 2.48
C HIS A 176 -12.79 -12.54 2.19
N ILE A 177 -11.83 -13.15 2.87
CA ILE A 177 -10.41 -12.93 2.57
C ILE A 177 -10.11 -13.27 1.10
N LEU A 178 -10.58 -14.41 0.61
CA LEU A 178 -10.32 -14.82 -0.78
C LEU A 178 -11.17 -14.03 -1.78
N ASN A 179 -12.49 -13.95 -1.56
CA ASN A 179 -13.42 -13.45 -2.58
C ASN A 179 -13.70 -11.95 -2.48
N SER A 180 -13.29 -11.28 -1.41
CA SER A 180 -13.47 -9.82 -1.22
C SER A 180 -12.14 -9.06 -1.14
N HIS A 181 -11.02 -9.73 -0.83
CA HIS A 181 -9.71 -9.08 -0.74
C HIS A 181 -8.72 -9.62 -1.78
N TYR A 182 -8.37 -10.90 -1.75
CA TYR A 182 -7.34 -11.43 -2.66
C TYR A 182 -7.79 -11.40 -4.14
N GLY A 183 -9.01 -11.82 -4.43
CA GLY A 183 -9.56 -11.85 -5.79
C GLY A 183 -9.84 -10.47 -6.38
N PRO A 184 -10.80 -9.71 -5.83
CA PRO A 184 -11.24 -8.48 -6.48
C PRO A 184 -10.29 -7.29 -6.25
N LEU A 185 -9.51 -7.28 -5.17
CA LEU A 185 -8.74 -6.11 -4.78
C LEU A 185 -7.21 -6.28 -4.95
N LEU A 186 -6.62 -7.30 -4.31
CA LEU A 186 -5.16 -7.44 -4.26
C LEU A 186 -4.56 -8.03 -5.53
N SER A 187 -5.26 -8.97 -6.18
CA SER A 187 -4.78 -9.54 -7.44
C SER A 187 -5.01 -8.58 -8.62
N GLU A 188 -4.10 -8.66 -9.60
CA GLU A 188 -4.09 -7.73 -10.73
C GLU A 188 -5.18 -8.06 -11.75
N PRO A 189 -6.06 -7.12 -12.13
CA PRO A 189 -6.88 -7.30 -13.32
C PRO A 189 -5.99 -7.45 -14.56
N ALA A 190 -6.53 -8.11 -15.59
CA ALA A 190 -5.82 -8.31 -16.85
C ALA A 190 -5.35 -6.97 -17.44
N ALA A 191 -4.18 -6.94 -18.08
CA ALA A 191 -3.50 -5.70 -18.47
C ALA A 191 -4.36 -4.84 -19.42
N GLU A 192 -5.07 -5.48 -20.33
CA GLU A 192 -6.02 -4.87 -21.25
C GLU A 192 -7.21 -4.20 -20.57
N LYS A 193 -7.56 -4.60 -19.33
CA LYS A 193 -8.65 -3.98 -18.54
C LYS A 193 -8.15 -2.80 -17.69
N ARG A 194 -6.84 -2.58 -17.56
CA ARG A 194 -6.27 -1.58 -16.64
C ARG A 194 -6.24 -0.15 -17.19
N GLY A 195 -6.24 0.02 -18.50
CA GLY A 195 -5.98 1.33 -19.10
C GLY A 195 -4.65 1.88 -18.58
N ASN A 196 -4.68 3.08 -17.99
CA ASN A 196 -3.49 3.72 -17.40
C ASN A 196 -3.25 3.40 -15.91
N LEU A 197 -4.09 2.58 -15.27
CA LEU A 197 -3.88 2.20 -13.87
C LEU A 197 -2.56 1.45 -13.71
N ALA A 198 -1.83 1.79 -12.65
CA ALA A 198 -0.61 1.07 -12.29
C ALA A 198 -0.91 -0.38 -11.92
N ALA A 199 0.04 -1.28 -12.22
CA ALA A 199 0.08 -2.62 -11.65
C ALA A 199 1.12 -2.66 -10.53
N THR A 200 0.79 -3.32 -9.42
CA THR A 200 1.75 -3.56 -8.33
C THR A 200 2.37 -4.95 -8.43
N GLY A 201 1.66 -5.90 -9.06
CA GLY A 201 2.19 -7.25 -9.29
C GLY A 201 2.51 -7.98 -7.99
N ARG A 202 3.25 -9.08 -8.08
CA ARG A 202 3.49 -9.98 -6.95
C ARG A 202 4.38 -9.37 -5.86
N VAL A 203 5.46 -8.70 -6.26
CA VAL A 203 6.47 -8.13 -5.34
C VAL A 203 5.90 -6.93 -4.61
N LEU A 204 5.39 -5.92 -5.34
CA LEU A 204 4.93 -4.69 -4.69
C LEU A 204 3.65 -4.93 -3.87
N THR A 205 2.80 -5.90 -4.23
CA THR A 205 1.67 -6.30 -3.37
C THR A 205 2.14 -6.82 -2.00
N SER A 206 3.24 -7.59 -1.96
CA SER A 206 3.88 -7.98 -0.70
C SER A 206 4.43 -6.77 0.06
N VAL A 207 5.07 -5.81 -0.63
CA VAL A 207 5.58 -4.57 -0.02
C VAL A 207 4.45 -3.73 0.59
N ILE A 208 3.30 -3.60 -0.09
CA ILE A 208 2.09 -2.93 0.42
C ILE A 208 1.66 -3.59 1.73
N ALA A 209 1.53 -4.92 1.74
CA ALA A 209 1.09 -5.65 2.92
C ALA A 209 2.04 -5.46 4.11
N ILE A 210 3.36 -5.62 3.89
CA ILE A 210 4.38 -5.41 4.92
C ILE A 210 4.29 -3.99 5.49
N ALA A 211 4.23 -2.99 4.61
CA ALA A 211 4.17 -1.58 4.97
C ALA A 211 2.93 -1.23 5.79
N CYS A 212 1.75 -1.64 5.30
CA CYS A 212 0.48 -1.44 6.00
C CYS A 212 0.48 -2.11 7.38
N LEU A 213 0.82 -3.39 7.44
CA LEU A 213 0.76 -4.16 8.68
C LEU A 213 1.79 -3.66 9.71
N ARG A 214 2.99 -3.24 9.26
CA ARG A 214 3.99 -2.64 10.13
C ARG A 214 3.53 -1.30 10.68
N ALA A 215 3.02 -0.40 9.83
CA ALA A 215 2.49 0.91 10.26
C ALA A 215 1.23 0.78 11.14
N GLN A 216 0.43 -0.26 10.90
CA GLN A 216 -0.76 -0.57 11.70
C GLN A 216 -0.41 -1.04 13.10
N THR A 217 0.74 -1.70 13.32
CA THR A 217 1.12 -2.27 14.62
C THR A 217 0.13 -3.34 15.16
N GLY A 218 0.53 -4.10 16.19
CA GLY A 218 -0.35 -5.10 16.81
C GLY A 218 -0.61 -6.37 15.99
N VAL A 219 -0.07 -6.47 14.77
CA VAL A 219 -0.30 -7.58 13.81
C VAL A 219 1.02 -8.23 13.37
N GLY A 220 1.95 -8.41 14.31
CA GLY A 220 3.29 -8.97 14.06
C GLY A 220 3.30 -10.31 13.29
N PRO A 221 2.44 -11.30 13.63
CA PRO A 221 2.37 -12.55 12.87
C PRO A 221 2.03 -12.36 11.38
N GLN A 222 1.19 -11.36 11.06
CA GLN A 222 0.83 -11.02 9.69
C GLN A 222 2.00 -10.35 8.96
N VAL A 223 2.72 -9.43 9.62
CA VAL A 223 3.96 -8.86 9.06
C VAL A 223 4.95 -9.97 8.69
N LEU A 224 5.21 -10.89 9.62
CA LEU A 224 6.09 -12.04 9.41
C LEU A 224 5.65 -12.88 8.20
N SER A 225 4.35 -13.16 8.10
CA SER A 225 3.79 -13.96 7.01
C SER A 225 4.00 -13.31 5.64
N HIS A 226 3.88 -11.98 5.54
CA HIS A 226 4.10 -11.27 4.27
C HIS A 226 5.58 -11.05 3.92
N VAL A 227 6.47 -10.97 4.92
CA VAL A 227 7.94 -11.02 4.71
C VAL A 227 8.33 -12.37 4.09
N PHE A 228 7.87 -13.48 4.67
CA PHE A 228 8.08 -14.80 4.07
C PHE A 228 7.41 -14.93 2.69
N GLY A 229 6.23 -14.35 2.52
CA GLY A 229 5.57 -14.28 1.21
C GLY A 229 6.40 -13.54 0.17
N LEU A 230 7.07 -12.44 0.52
CA LEU A 230 7.97 -11.73 -0.39
C LEU A 230 9.18 -12.60 -0.76
N ARG A 231 9.83 -13.21 0.25
CA ARG A 231 10.97 -14.10 0.05
C ARG A 231 10.66 -15.25 -0.90
N LYS A 232 9.53 -15.90 -0.67
CA LYS A 232 9.04 -17.01 -1.48
C LYS A 232 8.86 -16.64 -2.95
N ALA A 233 8.34 -15.43 -3.21
CA ALA A 233 8.12 -15.00 -4.59
C ALA A 233 9.42 -14.99 -5.41
N ILE A 234 10.56 -14.78 -4.75
CA ILE A 234 11.89 -14.87 -5.37
C ILE A 234 12.34 -16.33 -5.48
N GLU A 235 12.20 -17.10 -4.40
CA GLU A 235 12.63 -18.52 -4.34
C GLU A 235 11.91 -19.40 -5.37
N ASP A 236 10.61 -19.19 -5.58
CA ASP A 236 9.78 -19.97 -6.50
C ASP A 236 9.67 -19.37 -7.90
N GLY A 237 10.29 -18.21 -8.14
CA GLY A 237 10.28 -17.51 -9.42
C GLY A 237 8.94 -16.85 -9.79
N SER A 238 7.93 -16.86 -8.92
CA SER A 238 6.61 -16.29 -9.22
C SER A 238 6.64 -14.77 -9.45
N TYR A 239 7.66 -14.06 -8.93
CA TYR A 239 7.90 -12.64 -9.25
C TYR A 239 8.24 -12.36 -10.72
N LYS A 240 8.64 -13.38 -11.48
CA LYS A 240 8.98 -13.31 -12.92
C LYS A 240 7.94 -14.05 -13.79
N ALA A 241 6.77 -14.38 -13.22
CA ALA A 241 5.71 -15.03 -13.97
C ALA A 241 5.22 -14.16 -15.13
N ALA A 242 4.62 -14.78 -16.14
CA ALA A 242 4.10 -14.07 -17.31
C ALA A 242 3.10 -12.98 -16.88
N GLY A 243 3.33 -11.74 -17.33
CA GLY A 243 2.52 -10.57 -16.98
C GLY A 243 3.00 -9.79 -15.75
N GLU A 244 4.02 -10.27 -15.02
CA GLU A 244 4.69 -9.49 -13.98
C GLU A 244 5.65 -8.46 -14.60
N GLU A 245 5.60 -7.25 -14.06
CA GLU A 245 6.56 -6.19 -14.42
C GLU A 245 7.82 -6.34 -13.56
N GLU A 246 8.98 -6.08 -14.15
CA GLU A 246 10.24 -6.11 -13.40
C GLU A 246 10.22 -5.09 -12.25
N VAL A 247 10.67 -5.54 -11.08
CA VAL A 247 10.82 -4.72 -9.89
C VAL A 247 12.29 -4.68 -9.53
N GLU A 248 12.95 -3.57 -9.87
CA GLU A 248 14.34 -3.32 -9.55
C GLU A 248 14.58 -3.41 -8.04
N GLY A 249 15.54 -4.24 -7.64
CA GLY A 249 15.87 -4.53 -6.24
C GLY A 249 15.01 -5.60 -5.57
N ALA A 250 14.11 -6.29 -6.29
CA ALA A 250 13.21 -7.30 -5.71
C ALA A 250 13.93 -8.40 -4.91
N GLU A 251 15.03 -8.93 -5.44
CA GLU A 251 15.82 -9.99 -4.78
C GLU A 251 16.47 -9.49 -3.49
N TRP A 252 17.02 -8.27 -3.50
CA TRP A 252 17.59 -7.65 -2.32
C TRP A 252 16.53 -7.35 -1.25
N LEU A 253 15.37 -6.82 -1.66
CA LEU A 253 14.22 -6.55 -0.78
C LEU A 253 13.71 -7.80 -0.05
N ALA A 254 13.79 -8.96 -0.70
CA ALA A 254 13.39 -10.26 -0.15
C ALA A 254 14.40 -10.86 0.84
N GLY A 255 15.65 -10.39 0.81
CA GLY A 255 16.70 -10.74 1.77
C GLY A 255 16.44 -10.15 3.16
N ASP A 256 17.24 -10.56 4.14
CA ASP A 256 17.11 -10.06 5.52
C ASP A 256 17.37 -8.55 5.60
N GLU A 257 18.43 -8.07 4.95
CA GLU A 257 18.81 -6.65 4.91
C GLU A 257 17.74 -5.78 4.24
N GLY A 258 17.16 -6.27 3.13
CA GLY A 258 16.08 -5.58 2.44
C GLY A 258 14.78 -5.57 3.22
N SER A 259 14.45 -6.67 3.89
CA SER A 259 13.29 -6.75 4.78
C SER A 259 13.44 -5.83 5.98
N GLU A 260 14.64 -5.78 6.57
CA GLU A 260 14.95 -4.84 7.65
C GLU A 260 14.82 -3.39 7.19
N TRP A 261 15.32 -3.07 5.98
CA TRP A 261 15.19 -1.74 5.38
C TRP A 261 13.73 -1.34 5.16
N LEU A 262 12.88 -2.25 4.65
CA LEU A 262 11.45 -2.03 4.51
C LEU A 262 10.82 -1.64 5.86
N LEU A 263 11.09 -2.42 6.90
CA LEU A 263 10.51 -2.19 8.23
C LEU A 263 11.01 -0.87 8.84
N LYS A 264 12.32 -0.59 8.79
CA LYS A 264 12.91 0.65 9.31
C LYS A 264 12.42 1.89 8.57
N SER A 265 12.19 1.79 7.27
CA SER A 265 11.63 2.89 6.47
C SER A 265 10.17 3.17 6.82
N VAL A 266 9.38 2.14 7.14
CA VAL A 266 8.02 2.32 7.66
C VAL A 266 8.05 2.96 9.05
N ASP A 267 9.00 2.55 9.89
CA ASP A 267 9.15 3.10 11.24
C ASP A 267 9.53 4.59 11.19
N SER A 268 10.43 5.01 10.30
CA SER A 268 10.84 6.41 10.16
C SER A 268 9.69 7.32 9.68
N ILE A 269 8.88 6.83 8.74
CA ILE A 269 7.63 7.50 8.32
C ILE A 269 6.65 7.59 9.50
N SER A 270 6.45 6.47 10.20
CA SER A 270 5.54 6.40 11.35
C SER A 270 5.96 7.37 12.43
N GLU A 271 7.24 7.43 12.79
CA GLU A 271 7.77 8.36 13.78
C GLU A 271 7.56 9.82 13.36
N ALA A 272 7.84 10.14 12.10
CA ALA A 272 7.62 11.49 11.60
C ALA A 272 6.14 11.90 11.67
N LEU A 273 5.22 10.99 11.37
CA LEU A 273 3.77 11.23 11.41
C LEU A 273 3.16 11.07 12.81
N GLY A 274 3.96 11.01 13.88
CA GLY A 274 3.46 10.97 15.26
C GLY A 274 3.12 9.57 15.80
N GLY A 275 3.46 8.52 15.07
CA GLY A 275 3.35 7.11 15.46
C GLY A 275 2.08 6.40 14.98
N GLY A 276 2.04 5.09 15.18
CA GLY A 276 0.85 4.26 14.92
C GLY A 276 -0.29 4.59 15.89
N ASN A 277 -1.50 4.75 15.36
CA ASN A 277 -2.71 5.10 16.11
C ASN A 277 -3.66 3.91 16.36
N PHE A 278 -3.19 2.67 16.16
CA PHE A 278 -4.02 1.46 16.22
C PHE A 278 -3.81 0.66 17.52
N ALA A 279 -2.59 0.24 17.81
CA ALA A 279 -2.29 -0.46 19.07
C ALA A 279 -1.75 0.52 20.11
N ALA A 280 -2.14 0.33 21.37
CA ALA A 280 -1.54 1.05 22.47
C ALA A 280 -0.05 0.70 22.54
N ARG A 281 0.82 1.71 22.77
CA ARG A 281 2.21 1.43 23.15
C ARG A 281 2.17 0.64 24.45
N ALA A 282 2.70 -0.59 24.44
CA ALA A 282 2.95 -1.31 25.68
C ALA A 282 3.84 -0.41 26.55
N LYS A 283 3.48 -0.25 27.84
CA LYS A 283 4.39 0.36 28.80
C LYS A 283 5.58 -0.60 28.93
N LEU A 284 6.73 -0.18 28.43
CA LEU A 284 8.01 -0.82 28.76
C LEU A 284 8.33 -0.57 30.23
#